data_AF-A0A418ESN7-F1
#
_entry.id   AF-A0A418ESN7-F1
#
_cell.length_a   1.000
_cell.length_b   1.000
_cell.length_c   1.000
_cell.angle_alpha   90.00
_cell.angle_beta   90.00
_cell.angle_gamma   90.00
#
_symmetry.space_group_name_H-M   'P 1'
#
loop_
_entity.id
_entity.type
_entity.pdbx_description
1 polymer ?
#
loop_
_entity_poly.entity_id
_entity_poly.type
_entity_poly.pdbx_seq_one_letter_code
_entity_poly.pdbx_strand_id
1 'polypeptide(L)'
;MQLLSHPMHLSCLLLLMLIHVHAAMMATSKLSPAVASLVLSQNGSMGPVVVEFAALPAFEANALAALPRAERLKAVTTHLQRTAKQCQGRVLALIIEAMTDDRSLQAQSFFISNRIFLNHATASLILAMASDPAMSFVRRPVSDSALLGIASKESIPPTLALTSSASWPIERIGASLAWHRGVCGANVVVATIDTGVRRTHDSLNATFRSDHGWYDATVTAAENSAQPVGYGGHGTAVTAAAVGGSRAGSEAWLQVPRESHALRVVTAAARSER
;
A
#
# COMPACT_ATOMS: atom_id res chain seq x y z
N MET A 1 17.52 -11.06 -69.11
CA MET A 1 17.64 -10.09 -68.00
C MET A 1 16.26 -9.56 -67.66
N GLN A 2 15.58 -10.17 -66.69
CA GLN A 2 14.34 -9.64 -66.11
C GLN A 2 14.60 -9.42 -64.62
N LEU A 3 14.77 -8.15 -64.24
CA LEU A 3 14.80 -7.69 -62.85
C LEU A 3 13.39 -7.19 -62.51
N LEU A 4 12.52 -8.12 -62.11
CA LEU A 4 11.14 -7.83 -61.70
C LEU A 4 10.85 -8.64 -60.46
N SER A 5 11.15 -8.10 -59.26
CA SER A 5 10.57 -8.58 -57.99
C SER A 5 11.07 -7.86 -56.71
N HIS A 6 11.16 -6.53 -56.60
CA HIS A 6 11.58 -5.87 -55.32
C HIS A 6 10.71 -4.76 -54.68
N PRO A 7 9.59 -4.24 -55.23
CA PRO A 7 8.84 -3.17 -54.55
C PRO A 7 8.08 -3.64 -53.30
N MET A 8 7.68 -4.92 -53.24
CA MET A 8 6.91 -5.44 -52.09
C MET A 8 7.75 -5.64 -50.82
N HIS A 9 9.03 -6.03 -50.95
CA HIS A 9 9.90 -6.23 -49.79
C HIS A 9 10.27 -4.92 -49.09
N LEU A 10 10.54 -3.86 -49.86
CA LEU A 10 10.88 -2.55 -49.31
C LEU A 10 9.67 -1.89 -48.63
N SER A 11 8.48 -2.03 -49.21
CA SER A 11 7.24 -1.52 -48.61
C SER A 11 6.85 -2.27 -47.33
N CYS A 12 7.11 -3.58 -47.27
CA CYS A 12 6.88 -4.39 -46.07
C CYS A 12 7.87 -4.03 -44.96
N LEU A 13 9.15 -3.82 -45.29
CA LEU A 13 10.18 -3.36 -44.35
C LEU A 13 9.87 -1.97 -43.76
N LEU A 14 9.43 -1.01 -44.59
CA LEU A 14 9.02 0.32 -44.14
C LEU A 14 7.80 0.26 -43.22
N LEU A 15 6.79 -0.55 -43.57
CA LEU A 15 5.60 -0.73 -42.73
C LEU A 15 5.96 -1.37 -41.38
N LEU A 16 6.84 -2.39 -41.38
CA LEU A 16 7.36 -2.99 -40.15
C LEU A 16 8.11 -1.96 -39.31
N MET A 17 9.01 -1.16 -39.89
CA MET A 17 9.72 -0.10 -39.15
C MET A 17 8.74 0.92 -38.54
N LEU A 18 7.74 1.36 -39.29
CA LEU A 18 6.70 2.28 -38.81
C LEU A 18 5.91 1.69 -37.62
N ILE A 19 5.57 0.41 -37.68
CA ILE A 19 4.89 -0.31 -36.58
C ILE A 19 5.77 -0.37 -35.33
N HIS A 20 7.07 -0.68 -35.48
CA HIS A 20 8.00 -0.75 -34.35
C HIS A 20 8.23 0.62 -33.71
N VAL A 21 8.36 1.68 -34.51
CA VAL A 21 8.49 3.06 -34.01
C VAL A 21 7.23 3.50 -33.26
N HIS A 22 6.04 3.19 -33.78
CA HIS A 22 4.78 3.49 -33.10
C HIS A 22 4.63 2.74 -31.78
N ALA A 23 4.98 1.45 -31.75
CA ALA A 23 4.94 0.64 -30.54
C ALA A 23 5.90 1.18 -29.47
N ALA A 24 7.11 1.59 -29.86
CA ALA A 24 8.09 2.19 -28.96
C ALA A 24 7.62 3.55 -28.41
N MET A 25 7.03 4.43 -29.23
CA MET A 25 6.44 5.71 -28.77
C MET A 25 5.25 5.49 -27.83
N MET A 26 4.39 4.50 -28.11
CA MET A 26 3.27 4.16 -27.23
C MET A 26 3.75 3.61 -25.89
N ALA A 27 4.81 2.80 -25.88
CA ALA A 27 5.40 2.28 -24.64
C ALA A 27 6.01 3.41 -23.78
N THR A 28 6.74 4.35 -24.37
CA THR A 28 7.35 5.46 -23.61
C THR A 28 6.31 6.45 -23.07
N SER A 29 5.16 6.61 -23.73
CA SER A 29 4.06 7.47 -23.25
C SER A 29 3.46 7.03 -21.90
N LYS A 30 3.63 5.75 -21.54
CA LYS A 30 3.17 5.19 -20.26
C LYS A 30 4.19 5.32 -19.13
N LEU A 31 5.37 5.88 -19.40
CA LEU A 31 6.40 6.06 -18.40
C LEU A 31 6.32 7.46 -17.81
N SER A 32 6.45 7.58 -16.49
CA SER A 32 6.65 8.89 -15.87
C SER A 32 7.98 9.49 -16.35
N PRO A 33 8.14 10.83 -16.35
CA PRO A 33 9.38 11.47 -16.80
C PRO A 33 10.64 10.94 -16.09
N ALA A 34 10.54 10.65 -14.80
CA ALA A 34 11.64 10.08 -14.02
C ALA A 34 12.02 8.66 -14.48
N VAL A 35 11.03 7.82 -14.82
CA VAL A 35 11.30 6.46 -15.32
C VAL A 35 11.81 6.51 -16.76
N ALA A 36 11.23 7.35 -17.61
CA ALA A 36 11.65 7.53 -18.99
C ALA A 36 13.13 7.97 -19.07
N SER A 37 13.55 8.92 -18.23
CA SER A 37 14.94 9.37 -18.16
C SER A 37 15.91 8.23 -17.79
N LEU A 38 15.54 7.38 -16.84
CA LEU A 38 16.36 6.23 -16.43
C LEU A 38 16.47 5.18 -17.53
N VAL A 39 15.36 4.84 -18.16
CA VAL A 39 15.32 3.91 -19.31
C VAL A 39 16.23 4.40 -20.45
N LEU A 40 16.17 5.70 -20.77
CA LEU A 40 17.02 6.30 -21.80
C LEU A 40 18.50 6.31 -21.44
N SER A 41 18.82 6.50 -20.16
CA SER A 41 20.20 6.53 -19.69
C SER A 41 20.90 5.17 -19.73
N GLN A 42 20.13 4.07 -19.79
CA GLN A 42 20.60 2.67 -19.70
C GLN A 42 21.55 2.38 -18.52
N ASN A 43 21.61 3.26 -17.52
CA ASN A 43 22.53 3.14 -16.42
C ASN A 43 21.96 2.26 -15.31
N GLY A 44 22.53 1.06 -15.17
CA GLY A 44 22.36 0.20 -14.01
C GLY A 44 20.96 -0.39 -13.80
N SER A 45 20.83 -1.12 -12.70
CA SER A 45 19.56 -1.67 -12.22
C SER A 45 18.61 -0.51 -11.88
N MET A 46 17.40 -0.50 -12.44
CA MET A 46 16.46 0.57 -12.10
C MET A 46 16.10 0.45 -10.62
N GLY A 47 16.10 1.60 -9.93
CA GLY A 47 15.51 1.67 -8.59
C GLY A 47 14.02 1.30 -8.62
N PRO A 48 13.38 1.26 -7.44
CA PRO A 48 12.00 0.82 -7.31
C PRO A 48 11.02 1.52 -8.27
N VAL A 49 10.10 0.76 -8.83
CA VAL A 49 9.00 1.25 -9.67
C VAL A 49 7.67 0.60 -9.31
N VAL A 50 6.59 1.30 -9.66
CA VAL A 50 5.21 0.85 -9.53
C VAL A 50 4.60 0.83 -10.93
N VAL A 51 4.16 -0.35 -11.33
CA VAL A 51 3.38 -0.61 -12.54
C VAL A 51 1.89 -0.52 -12.20
N GLU A 52 1.15 0.29 -12.93
CA GLU A 52 -0.28 0.55 -12.71
C GLU A 52 -1.11 0.04 -13.89
N PHE A 53 -2.32 -0.43 -13.56
CA PHE A 53 -3.31 -0.93 -14.50
C PHE A 53 -4.61 -0.15 -14.30
N ALA A 54 -5.20 0.34 -15.38
CA ALA A 54 -6.40 1.21 -15.30
C ALA A 54 -7.69 0.45 -15.00
N ALA A 55 -7.71 -0.87 -15.19
CA ALA A 55 -8.92 -1.66 -15.00
C ALA A 55 -9.34 -1.69 -13.52
N LEU A 56 -10.60 -1.37 -13.26
CA LEU A 56 -11.22 -1.47 -11.95
C LEU A 56 -12.38 -2.46 -12.01
N PRO A 57 -12.58 -3.29 -10.97
CA PRO A 57 -13.77 -4.11 -10.88
C PRO A 57 -15.03 -3.22 -10.78
N ALA A 58 -16.09 -3.62 -11.48
CA ALA A 58 -17.40 -3.02 -11.33
C ALA A 58 -18.13 -3.65 -10.13
N PHE A 59 -18.74 -2.82 -9.29
CA PHE A 59 -19.47 -3.29 -8.12
C PHE A 59 -20.89 -2.76 -8.11
N GLU A 60 -21.85 -3.66 -7.95
CA GLU A 60 -23.24 -3.30 -7.64
C GLU A 60 -23.36 -3.03 -6.14
N ALA A 61 -23.21 -1.76 -5.74
CA ALA A 61 -23.12 -1.35 -4.34
C ALA A 61 -24.33 -1.83 -3.51
N ASN A 62 -25.55 -1.72 -4.05
CA ASN A 62 -26.77 -2.16 -3.37
C ASN A 62 -26.82 -3.69 -3.20
N ALA A 63 -26.43 -4.43 -4.23
CA ALA A 63 -26.38 -5.89 -4.16
C ALA A 63 -25.35 -6.37 -3.13
N LEU A 64 -24.18 -5.74 -3.09
CA LEU A 64 -23.16 -6.04 -2.08
C LEU A 64 -23.62 -5.67 -0.67
N ALA A 65 -24.26 -4.52 -0.49
CA ALA A 65 -24.75 -4.05 0.80
C ALA A 65 -25.78 -5.01 1.41
N ALA A 66 -26.60 -5.66 0.57
CA ALA A 66 -27.58 -6.65 0.98
C ALA A 66 -26.97 -7.98 1.45
N LEU A 67 -25.71 -8.28 1.10
CA LEU A 67 -25.06 -9.54 1.49
C LEU A 67 -24.58 -9.51 2.96
N PRO A 68 -24.60 -10.67 3.65
CA PRO A 68 -23.88 -10.85 4.91
C PRO A 68 -22.41 -10.45 4.78
N ARG A 69 -21.82 -9.94 5.86
CA ARG A 69 -20.44 -9.40 5.86
C ARG A 69 -19.41 -10.36 5.24
N ALA A 70 -19.47 -11.64 5.59
CA ALA A 70 -18.53 -12.65 5.11
C ALA A 70 -18.66 -12.87 3.60
N GLU A 71 -19.89 -12.97 3.09
CA GLU A 71 -20.18 -13.13 1.67
C GLU A 71 -19.82 -11.88 0.87
N ARG A 72 -20.14 -10.68 1.39
CA ARG A 72 -19.72 -9.41 0.79
C ARG A 72 -18.19 -9.34 0.67
N LEU A 73 -17.46 -9.67 1.73
CA LEU A 73 -15.98 -9.67 1.71
C LEU A 73 -15.44 -10.66 0.70
N LYS A 74 -15.99 -11.88 0.64
CA LYS A 74 -15.62 -12.89 -0.34
C LYS A 74 -15.89 -12.41 -1.77
N ALA A 75 -17.04 -11.81 -2.02
CA ALA A 75 -17.43 -11.30 -3.34
C ALA A 75 -16.48 -10.18 -3.80
N VAL A 76 -16.26 -9.17 -2.96
CA VAL A 76 -15.33 -8.06 -3.24
C VAL A 76 -13.92 -8.58 -3.51
N THR A 77 -13.40 -9.45 -2.63
CA THR A 77 -12.05 -10.00 -2.74
C THR A 77 -11.89 -10.80 -4.03
N THR A 78 -12.85 -11.68 -4.33
CA THR A 78 -12.84 -12.49 -5.56
C THR A 78 -12.85 -11.62 -6.80
N HIS A 79 -13.63 -10.53 -6.80
CA HIS A 79 -13.72 -9.66 -7.96
C HIS A 79 -12.42 -8.87 -8.19
N LEU A 80 -11.84 -8.28 -7.13
CA LEU A 80 -10.54 -7.62 -7.19
C LEU A 80 -9.44 -8.56 -7.69
N GLN A 81 -9.36 -9.78 -7.13
CA GLN A 81 -8.38 -10.78 -7.55
C GLN A 81 -8.56 -11.20 -9.02
N ARG A 82 -9.81 -11.37 -9.47
CA ARG A 82 -10.10 -11.70 -10.87
C ARG A 82 -9.65 -10.59 -11.82
N THR A 83 -10.02 -9.34 -11.52
CA THR A 83 -9.62 -8.18 -12.33
C THR A 83 -8.10 -8.05 -12.38
N ALA A 84 -7.42 -8.15 -11.24
CA ALA A 84 -5.97 -8.13 -11.19
C ALA A 84 -5.35 -9.25 -12.02
N LYS A 85 -5.82 -10.50 -11.88
CA LYS A 85 -5.32 -11.64 -12.67
C LYS A 85 -5.49 -11.42 -14.18
N GLN A 86 -6.62 -10.88 -14.60
CA GLN A 86 -6.91 -10.62 -16.01
C GLN A 86 -6.00 -9.55 -16.61
N CYS A 87 -5.74 -8.46 -15.88
CA CYS A 87 -4.96 -7.33 -16.39
C CYS A 87 -3.45 -7.52 -16.21
N GLN A 88 -3.04 -8.13 -15.10
CA GLN A 88 -1.63 -8.29 -14.75
C GLN A 88 -0.98 -9.53 -15.39
N GLY A 89 -1.77 -10.50 -15.86
CA GLY A 89 -1.28 -11.84 -16.22
C GLY A 89 -0.12 -11.87 -17.22
N ARG A 90 -0.19 -11.08 -18.30
CA ARG A 90 0.90 -11.00 -19.30
C ARG A 90 2.15 -10.31 -18.75
N VAL A 91 1.97 -9.20 -18.03
CA VAL A 91 3.08 -8.50 -17.37
C VAL A 91 3.77 -9.40 -16.35
N LEU A 92 3.01 -10.16 -15.55
CA LEU A 92 3.56 -11.13 -14.61
C LEU A 92 4.32 -12.26 -15.31
N ALA A 93 3.89 -12.72 -16.48
CA ALA A 93 4.64 -13.71 -17.26
C ALA A 93 6.01 -13.17 -17.68
N LEU A 94 6.09 -11.92 -18.17
CA LEU A 94 7.36 -11.27 -18.51
C LEU A 94 8.28 -11.13 -17.30
N ILE A 95 7.73 -10.80 -16.13
CA ILE A 95 8.49 -10.70 -14.89
C ILE A 95 9.05 -12.06 -14.48
N ILE A 96 8.22 -13.12 -14.51
CA ILE A 96 8.64 -14.49 -14.15
C ILE A 96 9.76 -14.97 -15.07
N GLU A 97 9.65 -14.70 -16.37
CA GLU A 97 10.71 -14.98 -17.33
C GLU A 97 11.99 -14.18 -17.00
N ALA A 98 11.90 -12.88 -16.76
CA ALA A 98 13.08 -12.09 -16.39
C ALA A 98 13.73 -12.54 -15.06
N MET A 99 12.95 -13.07 -14.12
CA MET A 99 13.47 -13.61 -12.85
C MET A 99 14.28 -14.90 -13.03
N THR A 100 14.16 -15.62 -14.17
CA THR A 100 15.04 -16.77 -14.44
C THR A 100 16.46 -16.33 -14.74
N ASP A 101 16.60 -15.17 -15.38
CA ASP A 101 17.89 -14.61 -15.81
C ASP A 101 18.53 -13.73 -14.72
N ASP A 102 17.71 -13.04 -13.93
CA ASP A 102 18.15 -12.18 -12.84
C ASP A 102 17.42 -12.51 -11.53
N ARG A 103 18.11 -13.21 -10.64
CA ARG A 103 17.60 -13.59 -9.31
C ARG A 103 17.51 -12.40 -8.34
N SER A 104 18.08 -11.25 -8.67
CA SER A 104 17.95 -10.02 -7.88
C SER A 104 16.66 -9.25 -8.15
N LEU A 105 15.98 -9.54 -9.27
CA LEU A 105 14.67 -8.98 -9.59
C LEU A 105 13.65 -9.36 -8.51
N GLN A 106 13.01 -8.35 -7.93
CA GLN A 106 11.96 -8.53 -6.93
C GLN A 106 10.65 -7.98 -7.47
N ALA A 107 9.57 -8.72 -7.27
CA ALA A 107 8.24 -8.37 -7.73
C ALA A 107 7.17 -8.68 -6.68
N GLN A 108 6.23 -7.77 -6.52
CA GLN A 108 5.04 -7.99 -5.69
C GLN A 108 3.79 -7.45 -6.38
N SER A 109 2.81 -8.32 -6.57
CA SER A 109 1.49 -7.96 -7.11
C SER A 109 0.52 -7.57 -5.99
N PHE A 110 -0.25 -6.52 -6.21
CA PHE A 110 -1.29 -6.02 -5.33
C PHE A 110 -2.64 -5.98 -6.06
N PHE A 111 -3.57 -6.85 -5.65
CA PHE A 111 -4.88 -6.96 -6.30
C PHE A 111 -5.87 -5.86 -5.89
N ILE A 112 -5.72 -5.27 -4.70
CA ILE A 112 -6.64 -4.22 -4.23
C ILE A 112 -6.43 -2.92 -5.00
N SER A 113 -5.18 -2.50 -5.17
CA SER A 113 -4.83 -1.28 -5.91
C SER A 113 -4.59 -1.52 -7.40
N ASN A 114 -4.69 -2.78 -7.84
CA ASN A 114 -4.34 -3.24 -9.20
C ASN A 114 -2.98 -2.72 -9.68
N ARG A 115 -1.93 -3.05 -8.92
CA ARG A 115 -0.56 -2.60 -9.15
C ARG A 115 0.45 -3.73 -9.00
N ILE A 116 1.62 -3.55 -9.60
CA ILE A 116 2.79 -4.39 -9.35
C ILE A 116 3.93 -3.48 -8.90
N PHE A 117 4.55 -3.80 -7.77
CA PHE A 117 5.80 -3.21 -7.34
C PHE A 117 6.95 -4.04 -7.90
N LEU A 118 7.96 -3.37 -8.46
CA LEU A 118 9.18 -3.99 -8.92
C LEU A 118 10.38 -3.27 -8.33
N ASN A 119 11.38 -4.05 -7.96
CA ASN A 119 12.71 -3.56 -7.63
C ASN A 119 13.74 -4.34 -8.44
N HIS A 120 14.82 -3.66 -8.81
CA HIS A 120 15.87 -4.18 -9.67
C HIS A 120 15.45 -4.55 -11.10
N ALA A 121 14.34 -3.99 -11.61
CA ALA A 121 13.92 -4.22 -12.99
C ALA A 121 14.91 -3.61 -14.00
N THR A 122 15.13 -4.28 -15.12
CA THR A 122 15.91 -3.75 -16.24
C THR A 122 15.08 -2.79 -17.08
N ALA A 123 15.75 -1.87 -17.79
CA ALA A 123 15.08 -0.97 -18.73
C ALA A 123 14.33 -1.72 -19.84
N SER A 124 14.90 -2.84 -20.33
CA SER A 124 14.28 -3.69 -21.35
C SER A 124 12.98 -4.33 -20.85
N LEU A 125 12.96 -4.87 -19.62
CA LEU A 125 11.75 -5.41 -19.02
C LEU A 125 10.65 -4.34 -18.92
N ILE A 126 11.00 -3.11 -18.55
CA ILE A 126 10.06 -2.01 -18.39
C ILE A 126 9.43 -1.60 -19.72
N LEU A 127 10.23 -1.53 -20.78
CA LEU A 127 9.73 -1.26 -22.13
C LEU A 127 8.85 -2.40 -22.65
N ALA A 128 9.22 -3.65 -22.37
CA ALA A 128 8.41 -4.83 -22.72
C ALA A 128 7.04 -4.79 -22.03
N MET A 129 7.01 -4.52 -20.71
CA MET A 129 5.76 -4.36 -19.97
C MET A 129 4.93 -3.17 -20.46
N ALA A 130 5.57 -2.05 -20.79
CA ALA A 130 4.87 -0.86 -21.29
C ALA A 130 4.19 -1.08 -22.66
N SER A 131 4.65 -2.06 -23.42
CA SER A 131 4.01 -2.50 -24.65
C SER A 131 2.69 -3.25 -24.41
N ASP A 132 2.43 -3.72 -23.18
CA ASP A 132 1.17 -4.37 -22.81
C ASP A 132 0.01 -3.35 -22.78
N PRO A 133 -1.07 -3.52 -23.58
CA PRO A 133 -2.18 -2.58 -23.61
C PRO A 133 -2.98 -2.48 -22.29
N ALA A 134 -2.92 -3.46 -21.41
CA ALA A 134 -3.57 -3.40 -20.09
C ALA A 134 -2.75 -2.58 -19.08
N MET A 135 -1.44 -2.45 -19.28
CA MET A 135 -0.60 -1.54 -18.49
C MET A 135 -0.95 -0.09 -18.84
N SER A 136 -1.26 0.72 -17.83
CA SER A 136 -1.62 2.12 -18.02
C SER A 136 -0.47 3.07 -17.75
N PHE A 137 0.32 2.83 -16.70
CA PHE A 137 1.38 3.75 -16.28
C PHE A 137 2.47 3.07 -15.47
N VAL A 138 3.71 3.57 -15.56
CA VAL A 138 4.82 3.17 -14.68
C VAL A 138 5.48 4.41 -14.11
N ARG A 139 5.72 4.41 -12.80
CA ARG A 139 6.36 5.51 -12.08
C ARG A 139 7.26 5.01 -10.95
N ARG A 140 8.03 5.90 -10.36
CA ARG A 140 8.69 5.62 -9.07
C ARG A 140 7.65 5.62 -7.92
N PRO A 141 7.92 4.90 -6.82
CA PRO A 141 7.21 5.09 -5.57
C PRO A 141 7.24 6.56 -5.14
N VAL A 142 6.18 7.01 -4.46
CA VAL A 142 6.16 8.33 -3.82
C VAL A 142 6.90 8.17 -2.49
N SER A 143 7.83 9.09 -2.17
CA SER A 143 8.54 9.05 -0.89
C SER A 143 7.65 9.50 0.26
N ASP A 144 7.85 8.90 1.44
CA ASP A 144 7.13 9.24 2.67
C ASP A 144 7.29 10.71 3.07
N SER A 145 8.47 11.29 2.81
CA SER A 145 8.77 12.70 3.07
C SER A 145 7.87 13.67 2.28
N ALA A 146 7.48 13.29 1.06
CA ALA A 146 6.58 14.09 0.23
C ALA A 146 5.11 13.94 0.66
N LEU A 147 4.76 12.83 1.31
CA LEU A 147 3.39 12.52 1.75
C LEU A 147 3.05 13.09 3.13
N LEU A 148 3.99 13.04 4.08
CA LEU A 148 3.69 13.29 5.49
C LEU A 148 3.88 14.74 5.91
N GLY A 149 4.47 15.60 5.07
CA GLY A 149 4.63 17.03 5.34
C GLY A 149 5.23 17.30 6.73
N ILE A 150 6.13 16.42 7.20
CA ILE A 150 6.58 16.38 8.60
C ILE A 150 7.37 17.66 8.87
N ALA A 151 6.69 18.67 9.42
CA ALA A 151 7.34 19.80 10.04
C ALA A 151 8.24 19.27 11.16
N SER A 152 9.49 19.71 11.16
CA SER A 152 10.47 19.41 12.20
C SER A 152 9.86 19.57 13.59
N LYS A 153 10.10 18.57 14.45
CA LYS A 153 9.71 18.51 15.85
C LYS A 153 9.89 19.87 16.55
N GLU A 154 8.80 20.58 16.80
CA GLU A 154 8.83 21.69 17.74
C GLU A 154 9.08 21.08 19.13
N SER A 155 10.20 21.45 19.75
CA SER A 155 10.52 20.96 21.09
C SER A 155 9.55 21.61 22.06
N ILE A 156 8.55 20.86 22.52
CA ILE A 156 7.75 21.31 23.66
C ILE A 156 8.70 21.41 24.86
N PRO A 157 8.86 22.59 25.48
CA PRO A 157 9.74 22.75 26.63
C PRO A 157 9.27 21.84 27.78
N PRO A 158 10.19 21.22 28.54
CA PRO A 158 9.87 20.27 29.61
C PRO A 158 9.10 20.88 30.80
N THR A 159 8.84 22.18 30.77
CA THR A 159 8.18 22.98 31.81
C THR A 159 6.67 23.13 31.64
N LEU A 160 6.05 22.61 30.58
CA LEU A 160 4.60 22.39 30.60
C LEU A 160 4.32 21.20 31.51
N ALA A 161 4.25 21.49 32.81
CA ALA A 161 3.58 20.61 33.76
C ALA A 161 2.25 20.17 33.14
N LEU A 162 1.99 18.87 33.14
CA LEU A 162 0.74 18.24 32.70
C LEU A 162 -0.41 18.74 33.60
N THR A 163 -0.83 19.98 33.41
CA THR A 163 -1.97 20.62 34.08
C THR A 163 -3.21 20.59 33.19
N SER A 164 -3.09 20.19 31.92
CA SER A 164 -4.26 19.80 31.13
C SER A 164 -4.76 18.46 31.64
N SER A 165 -5.97 18.43 32.19
CA SER A 165 -6.64 17.16 32.44
C SER A 165 -6.57 16.32 31.17
N ALA A 166 -6.20 15.05 31.29
CA ALA A 166 -6.24 14.12 30.16
C ALA A 166 -7.65 14.04 29.52
N SER A 167 -8.67 14.62 30.16
CA SER A 167 -10.05 14.64 29.73
C SER A 167 -10.40 15.70 28.68
N TRP A 168 -9.65 16.80 28.49
CA TRP A 168 -10.11 17.89 27.60
C TRP A 168 -10.43 17.43 26.17
N PRO A 169 -9.55 16.70 25.43
CA PRO A 169 -9.90 16.25 24.09
C PRO A 169 -11.03 15.21 24.08
N ILE A 170 -11.14 14.36 25.12
CA ILE A 170 -12.23 13.37 25.28
C ILE A 170 -13.58 14.07 25.38
N GLU A 171 -13.64 15.09 26.24
CA GLU A 171 -14.83 15.91 26.46
C GLU A 171 -15.18 16.70 25.19
N ARG A 172 -14.17 17.29 24.54
CA ARG A 172 -14.36 18.09 23.33
C ARG A 172 -14.99 17.30 22.18
N ILE A 173 -14.65 16.02 22.01
CA ILE A 173 -15.23 15.16 20.97
C ILE A 173 -16.51 14.44 21.46
N GLY A 174 -16.94 14.67 22.70
CA GLY A 174 -18.13 14.03 23.28
C GLY A 174 -17.99 12.52 23.51
N ALA A 175 -16.78 11.99 23.60
CA ALA A 175 -16.56 10.54 23.72
C ALA A 175 -17.15 9.98 25.03
N SER A 176 -17.01 10.72 26.15
CA SER A 176 -17.63 10.34 27.43
C SER A 176 -19.15 10.20 27.31
N LEU A 177 -19.82 11.10 26.59
CA LEU A 177 -21.26 11.03 26.38
C LEU A 177 -21.66 9.80 25.54
N ALA A 178 -20.87 9.46 24.53
CA ALA A 178 -21.09 8.25 23.73
C ALA A 178 -20.96 6.98 24.57
N TRP A 179 -19.94 6.90 25.43
CA TRP A 179 -19.74 5.75 26.32
C TRP A 179 -20.85 5.63 27.36
N HIS A 180 -21.33 6.74 27.94
CA HIS A 180 -22.49 6.74 28.83
C HIS A 180 -23.77 6.23 28.16
N ARG A 181 -23.87 6.35 26.82
CA ARG A 181 -24.97 5.80 26.01
C ARG A 181 -24.71 4.36 25.54
N GLY A 182 -23.64 3.72 26.01
CA GLY A 182 -23.26 2.36 25.64
C GLY A 182 -22.52 2.24 24.29
N VAL A 183 -22.16 3.35 23.65
CA VAL A 183 -21.45 3.36 22.36
C VAL A 183 -19.94 3.42 22.62
N CYS A 184 -19.33 2.26 22.89
CA CYS A 184 -17.92 2.12 23.28
C CYS A 184 -17.01 1.50 22.21
N GLY A 185 -17.53 1.27 20.99
CA GLY A 185 -16.75 0.63 19.92
C GLY A 185 -16.58 -0.89 20.07
N ALA A 186 -17.41 -1.55 20.87
CA ALA A 186 -17.43 -3.01 20.97
C ALA A 186 -17.60 -3.66 19.59
N ASN A 187 -16.86 -4.75 19.34
CA ASN A 187 -16.84 -5.49 18.06
C ASN A 187 -16.32 -4.68 16.85
N VAL A 188 -15.69 -3.53 17.06
CA VAL A 188 -15.02 -2.76 16.01
C VAL A 188 -13.52 -3.07 16.01
N VAL A 189 -12.90 -3.01 14.83
CA VAL A 189 -11.44 -3.12 14.66
C VAL A 189 -10.97 -1.82 14.03
N VAL A 190 -9.97 -1.16 14.62
CA VAL A 190 -9.37 0.08 14.10
C VAL A 190 -8.00 -0.26 13.54
N ALA A 191 -7.77 -0.03 12.25
CA ALA A 191 -6.44 -0.21 11.69
C ALA A 191 -5.67 1.12 11.71
N THR A 192 -4.39 1.10 12.07
CA THR A 192 -3.48 2.24 11.95
C THR A 192 -2.34 1.90 10.99
N ILE A 193 -1.91 2.86 10.17
CA ILE A 193 -0.70 2.74 9.35
C ILE A 193 0.23 3.85 9.85
N ASP A 194 1.29 3.48 10.55
CA ASP A 194 2.13 4.41 11.29
C ASP A 194 3.54 3.82 11.47
N THR A 195 4.38 4.34 12.35
CA THR A 195 5.75 3.86 12.58
C THR A 195 5.83 2.58 13.42
N GLY A 196 4.72 1.86 13.53
CA GLY A 196 4.59 0.66 14.36
C GLY A 196 4.15 0.95 15.80
N VAL A 197 4.17 -0.07 16.66
CA VAL A 197 3.48 -0.01 17.96
C VAL A 197 4.15 -0.88 19.02
N ARG A 198 4.27 -0.33 20.24
CA ARG A 198 4.64 -1.11 21.42
C ARG A 198 3.38 -1.75 22.02
N ARG A 199 3.02 -2.94 21.55
CA ARG A 199 1.84 -3.67 22.04
C ARG A 199 1.86 -3.98 23.54
N THR A 200 3.04 -3.98 24.17
CA THR A 200 3.22 -4.23 25.61
C THR A 200 2.97 -3.01 26.48
N HIS A 201 2.66 -1.85 25.88
CA HIS A 201 2.32 -0.64 26.63
C HIS A 201 1.07 -0.87 27.50
N ASP A 202 1.05 -0.34 28.72
CA ASP A 202 0.00 -0.61 29.71
C ASP A 202 -1.40 -0.23 29.22
N SER A 203 -1.50 0.80 28.36
CA SER A 203 -2.76 1.22 27.77
C SER A 203 -3.24 0.40 26.57
N LEU A 204 -2.36 -0.43 25.99
CA LEU A 204 -2.62 -1.16 24.74
C LEU A 204 -2.63 -2.68 24.89
N ASN A 205 -2.00 -3.22 25.94
CA ASN A 205 -1.81 -4.66 26.07
C ASN A 205 -3.12 -5.47 26.05
N ALA A 206 -4.21 -4.90 26.55
CA ALA A 206 -5.52 -5.53 26.64
C ALA A 206 -6.38 -5.34 25.39
N THR A 207 -6.16 -4.26 24.63
CA THR A 207 -6.95 -3.91 23.44
C THR A 207 -6.29 -4.34 22.14
N PHE A 208 -4.98 -4.61 22.17
CA PHE A 208 -4.25 -5.02 20.97
C PHE A 208 -4.69 -6.41 20.48
N ARG A 209 -5.03 -6.48 19.19
CA ARG A 209 -5.46 -7.72 18.54
C ARG A 209 -4.31 -8.72 18.44
N SER A 210 -4.47 -9.93 18.95
CA SER A 210 -3.44 -10.98 18.79
C SER A 210 -3.37 -11.47 17.34
N ASP A 211 -4.47 -12.03 16.84
CA ASP A 211 -4.55 -12.63 15.51
C ASP A 211 -4.72 -11.59 14.40
N HIS A 212 -3.87 -11.59 13.38
CA HIS A 212 -3.84 -10.59 12.30
C HIS A 212 -3.79 -9.13 12.80
N GLY A 213 -3.16 -8.86 13.95
CA GLY A 213 -3.05 -7.52 14.54
C GLY A 213 -1.84 -6.70 14.10
N TRP A 214 -0.92 -7.29 13.35
CA TRP A 214 0.35 -6.68 12.98
C TRP A 214 0.77 -7.07 11.57
N TYR A 215 1.35 -6.11 10.86
CA TYR A 215 2.06 -6.35 9.62
C TYR A 215 3.13 -5.28 9.40
N ASP A 216 4.41 -5.66 9.34
CA ASP A 216 5.44 -4.69 8.93
C ASP A 216 5.41 -4.50 7.40
N ALA A 217 4.90 -3.36 6.91
CA ALA A 217 4.83 -3.08 5.47
C ALA A 217 6.13 -2.48 4.91
N THR A 218 7.16 -2.33 5.74
CA THR A 218 8.46 -1.73 5.36
C THR A 218 9.50 -2.75 4.95
N VAL A 219 9.20 -4.03 5.17
CA VAL A 219 10.07 -5.15 4.87
C VAL A 219 9.32 -6.16 4.00
N THR A 220 10.04 -7.08 3.39
CA THR A 220 9.38 -8.15 2.64
C THR A 220 8.56 -9.04 3.57
N ALA A 221 7.61 -9.80 3.01
CA ALA A 221 6.82 -10.75 3.79
C ALA A 221 7.71 -11.79 4.52
N ALA A 222 8.86 -12.15 3.94
CA ALA A 222 9.82 -13.08 4.55
C ALA A 222 10.59 -12.48 5.73
N GLU A 223 10.78 -11.16 5.73
CA GLU A 223 11.49 -10.39 6.76
C GLU A 223 10.54 -9.83 7.83
N ASN A 224 9.23 -10.05 7.67
CA ASN A 224 8.21 -9.51 8.54
C ASN A 224 8.36 -10.10 9.95
N SER A 225 8.49 -9.24 10.95
CA SER A 225 8.51 -9.67 12.35
C SER A 225 7.14 -10.21 12.74
N ALA A 226 7.12 -11.38 13.37
CA ALA A 226 5.91 -11.94 13.97
C ALA A 226 5.36 -11.08 15.13
N GLN A 227 6.19 -10.20 15.69
CA GLN A 227 5.81 -9.30 16.78
C GLN A 227 5.84 -7.82 16.35
N PRO A 228 4.93 -6.98 16.87
CA PRO A 228 4.97 -5.55 16.64
C PRO A 228 6.29 -4.93 17.06
N VAL A 229 6.87 -4.17 16.14
CA VAL A 229 8.05 -3.35 16.38
C VAL A 229 7.61 -1.89 16.37
N GLY A 230 8.05 -1.10 17.36
CA GLY A 230 7.78 0.33 17.42
C GLY A 230 9.01 1.13 17.00
N TYR A 231 8.94 1.80 15.85
CA TYR A 231 10.00 2.68 15.36
C TYR A 231 9.68 4.13 15.76
N GLY A 232 10.12 4.58 16.95
CA GLY A 232 10.08 6.02 17.30
C GLY A 232 8.82 6.53 18.02
N GLY A 233 7.98 5.66 18.58
CA GLY A 233 6.94 6.01 19.54
C GLY A 233 5.66 6.66 18.99
N HIS A 234 5.74 7.37 17.85
CA HIS A 234 4.58 8.03 17.21
C HIS A 234 3.40 7.08 17.01
N GLY A 235 3.61 5.93 16.37
CA GLY A 235 2.53 4.98 16.14
C GLY A 235 1.96 4.34 17.41
N THR A 236 2.75 4.28 18.49
CA THR A 236 2.23 3.88 19.81
C THR A 236 1.32 4.95 20.39
N ALA A 237 1.68 6.24 20.27
CA ALA A 237 0.87 7.35 20.74
C ALA A 237 -0.44 7.49 19.94
N VAL A 238 -0.39 7.43 18.60
CA VAL A 238 -1.57 7.46 17.73
C VAL A 238 -2.50 6.30 18.03
N THR A 239 -1.95 5.09 18.15
CA THR A 239 -2.75 3.90 18.48
C THR A 239 -3.37 4.02 19.88
N ALA A 240 -2.63 4.50 20.88
CA ALA A 240 -3.15 4.72 22.23
C ALA A 240 -4.21 5.82 22.29
N ALA A 241 -4.11 6.87 21.47
CA ALA A 241 -5.15 7.89 21.39
C ALA A 241 -6.47 7.34 20.83
N ALA A 242 -6.40 6.37 19.90
CA ALA A 242 -7.58 5.75 19.32
C ALA A 242 -8.20 4.66 20.20
N VAL A 243 -7.37 3.82 20.84
CA VAL A 243 -7.85 2.58 21.49
C VAL A 243 -7.29 2.33 22.89
N GLY A 244 -6.56 3.29 23.44
CA GLY A 244 -5.93 3.15 24.75
C GLY A 244 -6.97 3.03 25.86
N GLY A 245 -6.90 1.96 26.64
CA GLY A 245 -7.72 1.78 27.85
C GLY A 245 -6.86 1.81 29.12
N SER A 246 -7.45 2.04 30.28
CA SER A 246 -6.80 1.78 31.56
C SER A 246 -7.23 0.43 32.16
N ARG A 247 -6.42 -0.10 33.08
CA ARG A 247 -6.94 -0.96 34.14
C ARG A 247 -7.99 -0.14 34.90
N ALA A 248 -9.15 -0.73 35.19
CA ALA A 248 -10.21 -0.10 35.97
C ALA A 248 -9.62 0.72 37.15
N GLY A 249 -9.81 2.04 37.13
CA GLY A 249 -9.38 2.95 38.20
C GLY A 249 -8.41 4.09 37.85
N SER A 250 -7.94 4.24 36.60
CA SER A 250 -7.24 5.48 36.19
C SER A 250 -7.95 6.18 35.03
N GLU A 251 -7.99 7.51 35.08
CA GLU A 251 -8.55 8.37 34.04
C GLU A 251 -7.90 8.05 32.69
N ALA A 252 -8.66 7.48 31.77
CA ALA A 252 -8.17 7.03 30.47
C ALA A 252 -9.14 7.34 29.35
N TRP A 253 -8.58 7.34 28.15
CA TRP A 253 -9.18 7.61 26.86
C TRP A 253 -10.28 6.63 26.42
N LEU A 254 -10.49 5.53 27.14
CA LEU A 254 -11.57 4.56 26.90
C LEU A 254 -11.76 3.69 28.16
N GLN A 255 -12.97 3.67 28.75
CA GLN A 255 -13.34 2.61 29.69
C GLN A 255 -13.92 1.42 28.90
N VAL A 256 -13.07 0.47 28.52
CA VAL A 256 -13.51 -0.80 27.94
C VAL A 256 -13.50 -1.85 29.05
N PRO A 257 -14.66 -2.38 29.49
CA PRO A 257 -14.71 -3.52 30.39
C PRO A 257 -13.89 -4.69 29.84
N ARG A 258 -13.17 -5.40 30.71
CA ARG A 258 -12.32 -6.56 30.35
C ARG A 258 -13.06 -7.65 29.58
N GLU A 259 -14.39 -7.70 29.66
CA GLU A 259 -15.24 -8.73 29.05
C GLU A 259 -15.93 -8.27 27.76
N SER A 260 -15.79 -7.00 27.38
CA SER A 260 -16.26 -6.53 26.07
C SER A 260 -15.19 -6.81 25.02
N HIS A 261 -15.58 -7.56 23.99
CA HIS A 261 -14.87 -7.78 22.75
C HIS A 261 -14.34 -6.45 22.18
N ALA A 262 -13.13 -6.11 22.62
CA ALA A 262 -12.56 -4.78 22.59
C ALA A 262 -12.25 -4.33 21.17
N LEU A 263 -12.18 -3.00 21.02
CA LEU A 263 -11.64 -2.31 19.86
C LEU A 263 -10.25 -2.88 19.55
N ARG A 264 -10.16 -3.65 18.48
CA ARG A 264 -8.95 -4.39 18.10
C ARG A 264 -8.14 -3.56 17.13
N VAL A 265 -6.83 -3.41 17.36
CA VAL A 265 -5.98 -2.67 16.42
C VAL A 265 -5.21 -3.58 15.48
N VAL A 266 -5.17 -3.19 14.20
CA VAL A 266 -4.22 -3.72 13.21
C VAL A 266 -3.27 -2.60 12.84
N THR A 267 -1.97 -2.74 13.11
CA THR A 267 -1.00 -1.71 12.73
C THR A 267 -0.14 -2.15 11.56
N ALA A 268 0.05 -1.29 10.57
CA ALA A 268 1.09 -1.45 9.56
C ALA A 268 2.22 -0.44 9.79
N ALA A 269 3.48 -0.91 9.75
CA ALA A 269 4.63 -0.01 9.80
C ALA A 269 4.84 0.69 8.45
N ALA A 270 5.12 1.99 8.46
CA ALA A 270 5.69 2.77 7.36
C ALA A 270 6.99 3.45 7.84
N ARG A 271 8.07 3.39 7.07
CA ARG A 271 9.39 3.94 7.42
C ARG A 271 9.60 5.25 6.67
N SER A 272 9.64 6.35 7.42
CA SER A 272 10.33 7.55 6.94
C SER A 272 11.81 7.22 6.79
N GLU A 273 12.30 7.21 5.55
CA GLU A 273 13.73 7.37 5.28
C GLU A 273 14.15 8.71 5.92
N ARG A 274 15.20 8.69 6.75
CA ARG A 274 15.92 9.88 7.18
C ARG A 274 17.18 10.01 6.35
#